data_AF-A0A3B9NNT3-F1
#
_entry.id   AF-A0A3B9NNT3-F1
#
_cell.length_a   1.000
_cell.length_b   1.000
_cell.length_c   1.000
_cell.angle_alpha   90.00
_cell.angle_beta   90.00
_cell.angle_gamma   90.00
#
_symmetry.space_group_name_H-M   'P 1'
#
loop_
_entity.id
_entity.type
_entity.pdbx_description
1 polymer ?
#
loop_
_entity_poly.entity_id
_entity_poly.type
_entity_poly.pdbx_seq_one_letter_code
_entity_poly.pdbx_strand_id
1 'polypeptide(L)' 'MTRADGDAMGAWWEQRRDHIQPSEFVLTQTGKVMMSTYSNSPIGRMDPAEALTLIRFLNAQRAKAKKD' A
#
# COMPACT_ATOMS: atom_id res chain seq x y z
N MET A 1 7.93 0.75 14.47
CA MET A 1 7.92 -0.51 13.70
C MET A 1 9.24 -1.19 13.92
N THR A 2 9.21 -2.49 14.16
CA THR A 2 10.36 -3.35 14.46
C THR A 2 10.90 -4.00 13.18
N ARG A 3 12.07 -4.64 13.26
CA ARG A 3 12.60 -5.45 12.16
C ARG A 3 11.63 -6.58 11.78
N ALA A 4 11.01 -7.21 12.78
CA ALA A 4 10.00 -8.24 12.57
C ALA A 4 8.78 -7.71 11.80
N ASP A 5 8.32 -6.47 12.09
CA ASP A 5 7.23 -5.85 11.32
C ASP A 5 7.61 -5.66 9.85
N GLY A 6 8.87 -5.26 9.59
CA GLY A 6 9.40 -5.10 8.24
C GLY A 6 9.49 -6.42 7.49
N ASP A 7 10.05 -7.44 8.13
CA ASP A 7 10.19 -8.78 7.54
C ASP A 7 8.81 -9.41 7.26
N ALA A 8 7.82 -9.19 8.13
CA ALA A 8 6.45 -9.68 7.95
C ALA A 8 5.75 -9.08 6.71
N MET A 9 6.10 -7.86 6.32
CA MET A 9 5.53 -7.18 5.15
C MET A 9 6.44 -7.21 3.92
N GLY A 10 7.63 -7.82 4.02
CA GLY A 10 8.63 -7.81 2.94
C GLY A 10 9.24 -6.43 2.68
N ALA A 11 9.20 -5.54 3.66
CA ALA A 11 9.72 -4.19 3.53
C ALA A 11 11.25 -4.16 3.57
N TRP A 12 11.85 -3.20 2.87
CA TRP A 12 13.29 -2.97 2.98
C TRP A 12 13.63 -2.34 4.32
N TRP A 13 14.70 -2.80 4.95
CA TRP A 13 15.20 -2.23 6.20
C TRP A 13 16.31 -1.23 5.93
N GLU A 14 16.22 -0.04 6.53
CA GLU A 14 17.33 0.92 6.57
C GLU A 14 18.26 0.58 7.74
N GLN A 15 19.40 -0.04 7.43
CA GLN A 15 20.43 -0.43 8.39
C GLN A 15 21.05 0.76 9.15
N ARG A 16 21.23 1.93 8.52
CA ARG A 16 21.95 3.06 9.14
C ARG A 16 21.08 3.85 10.12
N ARG A 17 19.77 3.87 9.90
CA ARG A 17 18.79 4.64 10.69
C ARG A 17 17.76 3.76 11.40
N ASP A 18 17.95 2.45 11.36
CA ASP A 18 17.22 1.44 12.11
C ASP A 18 15.68 1.54 11.99
N HIS A 19 15.19 1.65 10.75
CA HIS A 19 13.74 1.69 10.49
C HIS A 19 13.38 1.03 9.17
N ILE A 20 12.10 0.70 9.06
CA ILE A 20 11.47 0.18 7.86
C ILE A 20 11.33 1.27 6.78
N GLN A 21 11.64 0.94 5.53
CA GLN A 21 11.34 1.79 4.38
C GLN A 21 9.84 1.73 4.03
N PRO A 22 9.29 2.75 3.34
CA PRO A 22 7.86 2.78 3.01
C PRO A 22 7.41 1.53 2.25
N SER A 23 6.30 0.96 2.72
CA SER A 23 5.59 -0.14 2.08
C SER A 23 4.10 0.18 2.16
N GLU A 24 3.45 0.36 1.02
CA GLU A 24 2.06 0.80 0.92
C GLU A 24 1.22 -0.25 0.20
N PHE A 25 0.03 -0.53 0.73
CA PHE A 25 -0.87 -1.55 0.21
C PHE A 25 -2.30 -1.03 0.13
N VAL A 26 -3.01 -1.40 -0.94
CA VAL A 26 -4.47 -1.28 -1.01
C VAL A 26 -5.06 -2.69 -0.97
N LEU A 27 -5.91 -2.95 0.02
CA LEU A 27 -6.53 -4.26 0.24
C LEU A 27 -8.04 -4.20 0.01
N THR A 28 -8.62 -5.29 -0.48
CA THR A 28 -10.07 -5.51 -0.38
C THR A 28 -10.45 -5.90 1.05
N GLN A 29 -11.74 -5.87 1.37
CA GLN A 29 -12.25 -6.38 2.65
C GLN A 29 -12.00 -7.88 2.87
N THR A 30 -11.75 -8.64 1.81
CA THR A 30 -11.41 -10.07 1.87
C THR A 30 -9.91 -10.32 2.02
N GLY A 31 -9.11 -9.25 2.19
CA GLY A 31 -7.65 -9.34 2.29
C GLY A 31 -6.92 -9.50 0.95
N LYS A 32 -7.61 -9.36 -0.20
CA LYS A 32 -6.93 -9.41 -1.51
C LYS A 32 -6.13 -8.13 -1.73
N VAL A 33 -4.85 -8.27 -2.10
CA VAL A 33 -4.00 -7.14 -2.49
C VAL A 33 -4.41 -6.62 -3.86
N MET A 34 -4.76 -5.34 -3.93
CA MET A 34 -5.13 -4.62 -5.15
C MET A 34 -3.99 -3.75 -5.68
N MET A 35 -3.13 -3.27 -4.78
CA MET A 35 -1.93 -2.50 -5.09
C MET A 35 -0.89 -2.73 -4.01
N SER A 36 0.39 -2.74 -4.39
CA SER A 36 1.53 -2.80 -3.49
C SER A 36 2.66 -1.94 -4.04
N THR A 37 3.21 -1.07 -3.20
CA THR A 37 4.35 -0.21 -3.51
C THR A 37 5.41 -0.38 -2.44
N TYR A 38 6.65 -0.60 -2.88
CA TYR A 38 7.84 -0.56 -2.03
C TYR A 38 8.76 0.53 -2.54
N SER A 39 9.29 1.35 -1.65
CA SER A 39 10.18 2.44 -2.05
C SER A 39 11.27 2.68 -1.02
N ASN A 40 12.27 3.46 -1.42
CA ASN A 40 13.30 3.95 -0.53
C ASN A 40 13.13 5.45 -0.28
N SER A 41 13.25 5.86 0.99
CA SER A 41 13.27 7.26 1.39
C SER A 41 11.96 7.99 0.95
N PRO A 42 11.92 9.24 0.42
CA PRO A 42 10.63 9.89 0.14
C PRO A 42 10.02 9.52 -1.22
N ILE A 43 10.68 8.71 -2.03
CA ILE A 43 10.24 8.40 -3.39
C ILE A 43 9.01 7.49 -3.33
N GLY A 44 8.04 7.70 -4.23
CA GLY A 44 6.95 6.76 -4.43
C GLY A 44 5.90 6.71 -3.32
N ARG A 45 5.90 7.65 -2.37
CA ARG A 45 4.79 7.81 -1.43
C ARG A 45 3.54 8.29 -2.17
N MET A 46 2.41 7.68 -1.88
CA MET A 46 1.14 8.11 -2.44
C MET A 46 0.66 9.39 -1.76
N ASP A 47 0.30 10.40 -2.57
CA ASP A 47 -0.39 11.58 -2.06
C ASP A 47 -1.79 11.19 -1.55
N PRO A 48 -2.25 11.72 -0.39
CA PRO A 48 -3.55 11.37 0.16
C PRO A 48 -4.75 11.63 -0.78
N ALA A 49 -4.70 12.69 -1.60
CA ALA A 49 -5.77 12.98 -2.57
C ALA A 49 -5.76 11.99 -3.73
N GLU A 50 -4.58 11.58 -4.19
CA GLU A 50 -4.42 10.53 -5.20
C GLU A 50 -4.90 9.17 -4.66
N ALA A 51 -4.57 8.83 -3.41
CA ALA A 51 -5.08 7.63 -2.74
C ALA A 51 -6.61 7.59 -2.70
N LEU A 52 -7.24 8.72 -2.32
CA LEU A 52 -8.69 8.83 -2.29
C LEU A 52 -9.31 8.67 -3.69
N THR A 53 -8.67 9.26 -4.71
CA THR A 53 -9.10 9.16 -6.10
C THR A 53 -9.06 7.71 -6.58
N LEU A 54 -7.97 6.98 -6.31
CA LEU A 54 -7.83 5.57 -6.62
C LEU A 54 -8.90 4.72 -5.90
N ILE A 55 -9.12 4.93 -4.61
CA ILE A 55 -10.12 4.19 -3.82
C ILE A 55 -11.53 4.40 -4.38
N ARG A 56 -11.89 5.65 -4.73
CA ARG A 56 -13.18 5.97 -5.35
C ARG A 56 -13.35 5.27 -6.70
N PHE A 57 -12.32 5.29 -7.54
CA PHE A 57 -12.32 4.59 -8.82
C PHE A 57 -12.52 3.08 -8.66
N LEU A 58 -11.75 2.42 -7.79
CA LEU A 58 -11.86 0.98 -7.52
C LEU A 58 -13.26 0.61 -7.00
N ASN A 59 -13.83 1.44 -6.12
CA ASN A 59 -15.19 1.23 -5.61
C ASN A 59 -16.26 1.35 -6.71
N ALA A 60 -16.11 2.33 -7.62
CA ALA A 60 -17.02 2.49 -8.74
C ALA A 60 -16.96 1.29 -9.71
N GLN A 61 -15.75 0.77 -10.00
CA GLN A 61 -15.58 -0.44 -10.82
C GLN A 61 -16.23 -1.65 -10.18
N ARG A 62 -16.03 -1.85 -8.87
CA ARG A 62 -16.67 -2.93 -8.12
C ARG A 62 -18.21 -2.84 -8.15
N ALA A 63 -18.76 -1.64 -8.09
CA ALA A 63 -20.21 -1.43 -8.14
C ALA A 63 -20.81 -1.74 -9.52
N LYS A 64 -20.06 -1.48 -10.60
CA LYS A 64 -20.46 -1.85 -11.98
C LYS A 64 -20.46 -3.37 -12.16
N ALA A 65 -19.38 -4.04 -11.79
CA ALA A 65 -19.25 -5.50 -11.94
C ALA A 65 -20.26 -6.34 -11.14
N LYS A 66 -20.97 -5.75 -10.17
CA LYS A 66 -22.06 -6.42 -9.44
C LYS A 66 -23.42 -6.33 -10.13
N LYS A 67 -23.56 -5.47 -11.14
CA LYS A 67 -24.81 -5.24 -11.88
C LYS A 67 -24.92 -6.13 -13.12
N ASP A 68 -23.79 -6.69 -13.57
CA ASP A 68 -23.68 -7.69 -14.62
C ASP A 68 -23.80 -9.10 -14.01
#